data_AF-A0A258I8N6-F1
#
_entry.id   AF-A0A258I8N6-F1
#
_cell.length_a   1.000
_cell.length_b   1.000
_cell.length_c   1.000
_cell.angle_alpha   90.00
_cell.angle_beta   90.00
_cell.angle_gamma   90.00
#
_symmetry.space_group_name_H-M   'P 1'
#
loop_
_entity.id
_entity.type
_entity.pdbx_description
1 polymer ?
#
loop_
_entity_poly.entity_id
_entity_poly.type
_entity_poly.pdbx_seq_one_letter_code
_entity_poly.pdbx_strand_id
1 'polypeptide(L)'
;MNDPLKSNRKAELLSTQVEHIDITSFDARPIIDAMGKMSFTSRDLARATGIYNDMLSDKDCTVFLVIAGSTSAGGCMDLYAELVRNNMVDAVVATGATIVDMDFFEGLGHKHYQALEVPDDDTLRSLYIDRIYDTYIDEDDLQNVDHTIFEIAESLEPKPYSSRAFIREMGKYLVKHGKKENSLVKLAYENDVPIFCPAFVDSSAGFGLVKHQVDAMKAGKPYMVLDAIADFRELTQIKIEAGVSGLLMVGGGVPKNFIQDTVVCAEILGHEDVDVHKYAVQVTVADVRDGACSSSTLQEAASWGKVNTAIEQMVFAEAGSVMPLLASDAYHREHWKKREPRRWAKLFDQ
;
A
#
# COMPACT_ATOMS: atom_id res chain seq x y z
N MET A 1 -6.44 -31.05 21.61
CA MET A 1 -7.79 -31.26 22.18
C MET A 1 -8.46 -29.91 22.19
N ASN A 2 -9.45 -29.69 21.32
CA ASN A 2 -10.14 -28.40 21.22
C ASN A 2 -11.12 -28.28 22.38
N ASP A 3 -10.86 -27.32 23.28
CA ASP A 3 -11.79 -26.94 24.34
C ASP A 3 -12.99 -26.20 23.72
N PRO A 4 -14.22 -26.74 23.80
CA PRO A 4 -15.41 -26.12 23.20
C PRO A 4 -15.64 -24.68 23.69
N LEU A 5 -15.27 -24.37 24.95
CA LEU A 5 -15.42 -23.03 25.52
C LEU A 5 -14.51 -22.01 24.84
N LYS A 6 -13.28 -22.41 24.48
CA LYS A 6 -12.35 -21.56 23.73
C LYS A 6 -12.84 -21.29 22.31
N SER A 7 -13.41 -22.30 21.65
CA SER A 7 -13.95 -22.14 20.29
C SER A 7 -15.13 -21.17 20.22
N ASN A 8 -16.00 -21.19 21.24
CA ASN A 8 -17.12 -20.23 21.30
C ASN A 8 -16.61 -18.80 21.54
N ARG A 9 -15.61 -18.62 22.43
CA ARG A 9 -15.07 -17.29 22.69
C ARG A 9 -14.33 -16.69 21.49
N LYS A 10 -13.55 -17.49 20.77
CA LYS A 10 -12.90 -17.04 19.52
C LYS A 10 -13.96 -16.56 18.51
N ALA A 11 -14.99 -17.36 18.28
CA ALA A 11 -16.08 -17.01 17.36
C ALA A 11 -16.84 -15.74 17.78
N GLU A 12 -17.05 -15.52 19.09
CA GLU A 12 -17.65 -14.28 19.61
C GLU A 12 -16.80 -13.05 19.30
N LEU A 13 -15.49 -13.12 19.52
CA LEU A 13 -14.56 -12.01 19.26
C LEU A 13 -14.39 -11.73 17.76
N LEU A 14 -14.51 -12.75 16.92
CA LEU A 14 -14.44 -12.66 15.46
C LEU A 14 -15.83 -12.61 14.80
N SER A 15 -16.81 -12.01 15.48
CA SER A 15 -18.21 -12.02 15.03
C SER A 15 -18.59 -10.87 14.10
N THR A 16 -17.89 -9.74 14.18
CA THR A 16 -18.23 -8.51 13.45
C THR A 16 -17.10 -8.14 12.52
N GLN A 17 -17.34 -8.22 11.21
CA GLN A 17 -16.32 -7.92 10.20
C GLN A 17 -16.07 -6.41 10.10
N VAL A 18 -14.85 -6.03 9.75
CA VAL A 18 -14.57 -4.67 9.27
C VAL A 18 -15.18 -4.53 7.88
N GLU A 19 -15.87 -3.41 7.65
CA GLU A 19 -16.42 -3.06 6.33
C GLU A 19 -15.56 -1.97 5.69
N HIS A 20 -15.25 -2.14 4.41
CA HIS A 20 -14.50 -1.14 3.66
C HIS A 20 -15.42 -0.03 3.16
N ILE A 21 -14.92 1.20 3.19
CA ILE A 21 -15.65 2.35 2.68
C ILE A 21 -15.68 2.35 1.15
N ASP A 22 -16.88 2.52 0.59
CA ASP A 22 -17.09 2.68 -0.84
C ASP A 22 -17.10 4.16 -1.22
N ILE A 23 -15.98 4.64 -1.76
CA ILE A 23 -15.80 6.03 -2.21
C ILE A 23 -16.68 6.44 -3.38
N THR A 24 -17.32 5.49 -4.07
CA THR A 24 -18.21 5.74 -5.21
C THR A 24 -19.66 5.99 -4.76
N SER A 25 -20.01 5.60 -3.53
CA SER A 25 -21.37 5.64 -2.99
C SER A 25 -21.79 7.00 -2.45
N PHE A 26 -20.86 7.93 -2.25
CA PHE A 26 -21.12 9.26 -1.70
C PHE A 26 -20.26 10.33 -2.37
N ASP A 27 -20.80 11.54 -2.50
CA ASP A 27 -20.11 12.68 -3.11
C ASP A 27 -19.52 13.63 -2.05
N ALA A 28 -18.20 13.58 -1.86
CA ALA A 28 -17.50 14.42 -0.89
C ALA A 28 -17.21 15.86 -1.38
N ARG A 29 -17.44 16.19 -2.67
CA ARG A 29 -17.06 17.50 -3.24
C ARG A 29 -17.65 18.68 -2.45
N PRO A 30 -18.94 18.69 -2.05
CA PRO A 30 -19.50 19.79 -1.27
C PRO A 30 -18.82 19.96 0.10
N ILE A 31 -18.38 18.86 0.72
CA ILE A 31 -17.67 18.87 2.01
C ILE A 31 -16.28 19.46 1.80
N ILE A 32 -15.53 18.97 0.81
CA ILE A 32 -14.18 19.45 0.48
C ILE A 32 -14.20 20.94 0.10
N ASP A 33 -15.15 21.38 -0.73
CA ASP A 33 -15.30 22.79 -1.13
C ASP A 33 -15.62 23.70 0.08
N ALA A 34 -16.37 23.20 1.07
CA ALA A 34 -16.62 23.91 2.32
C ALA A 34 -15.38 23.93 3.22
N MET A 35 -14.67 22.81 3.35
CA MET A 35 -13.42 22.70 4.13
C MET A 35 -12.33 23.65 3.62
N GLY A 36 -12.30 23.93 2.31
CA GLY A 36 -11.41 24.95 1.72
C GLY A 36 -11.63 26.37 2.25
N LYS A 37 -12.83 26.68 2.76
CA LYS A 37 -13.19 27.98 3.37
C LYS A 37 -12.97 27.99 4.90
N MET A 38 -12.62 26.86 5.49
CA MET A 38 -12.35 26.71 6.92
C MET A 38 -10.87 26.94 7.23
N SER A 39 -10.42 26.56 8.43
CA SER A 39 -9.04 26.69 8.93
C SER A 39 -8.47 25.35 9.40
N PHE A 40 -7.15 25.32 9.64
CA PHE A 40 -6.39 24.15 10.10
C PHE A 40 -6.47 22.97 9.14
N THR A 41 -6.41 21.73 9.67
CA THR A 41 -6.40 20.48 8.92
C THR A 41 -7.52 20.38 7.88
N SER A 42 -8.67 21.02 8.11
CA SER A 42 -9.75 21.05 7.11
C SER A 42 -9.32 21.74 5.81
N ARG A 43 -8.67 22.89 5.91
CA ARG A 43 -8.17 23.62 4.73
C ARG A 43 -6.97 22.91 4.10
N ASP A 44 -6.14 22.26 4.91
CA ASP A 44 -5.04 21.44 4.41
C ASP A 44 -5.56 20.25 3.60
N LEU A 45 -6.62 19.57 4.06
CA LEU A 45 -7.26 18.49 3.31
C LEU A 45 -7.84 18.99 1.98
N ALA A 46 -8.51 20.14 1.97
CA ALA A 46 -9.07 20.70 0.75
C ALA A 46 -7.96 21.06 -0.28
N ARG A 47 -6.83 21.61 0.18
CA ARG A 47 -5.66 21.87 -0.67
C ARG A 47 -5.04 20.59 -1.20
N ALA A 48 -4.83 19.60 -0.34
CA ALA A 48 -4.32 18.28 -0.73
C ALA A 48 -5.21 17.62 -1.78
N THR A 49 -6.53 17.72 -1.62
CA THR A 49 -7.51 17.21 -2.58
C THR A 49 -7.42 17.95 -3.92
N GLY A 50 -7.24 19.28 -3.89
CA GLY A 50 -6.96 20.06 -5.11
C GLY A 50 -5.70 19.60 -5.84
N ILE A 51 -4.58 19.46 -5.11
CA ILE A 51 -3.31 18.99 -5.66
C ILE A 51 -3.45 17.58 -6.26
N TYR A 52 -4.15 16.67 -5.60
CA TYR A 52 -4.38 15.33 -6.14
C TYR A 52 -5.19 15.37 -7.44
N ASN A 53 -6.22 16.21 -7.52
CA ASN A 53 -6.97 16.41 -8.76
C ASN A 53 -6.14 17.07 -9.87
N ASP A 54 -5.17 17.92 -9.53
CA ASP A 54 -4.19 18.45 -10.49
C ASP A 54 -3.29 17.33 -11.02
N MET A 55 -2.82 16.41 -10.16
CA MET A 55 -2.09 15.21 -10.60
C MET A 55 -2.92 14.37 -11.59
N LEU A 56 -4.22 14.19 -11.30
CA LEU A 56 -5.12 13.42 -12.16
C LEU A 56 -5.40 14.12 -13.49
N SER A 57 -5.45 15.45 -13.49
CA SER A 57 -5.69 16.27 -14.68
C SER A 57 -4.46 16.43 -15.57
N ASP A 58 -3.27 16.33 -15.00
CA ASP A 58 -2.00 16.39 -15.73
C ASP A 58 -1.79 15.08 -16.51
N LYS A 59 -1.86 15.19 -17.85
CA LYS A 59 -1.77 14.06 -18.78
C LYS A 59 -0.39 13.44 -18.86
N ASP A 60 0.65 14.10 -18.37
CA ASP A 60 2.02 13.59 -18.36
C ASP A 60 2.39 13.03 -16.98
N CYS A 61 1.58 13.32 -15.95
CA CYS A 61 1.85 12.91 -14.58
C CYS A 61 1.62 11.40 -14.36
N THR A 62 2.64 10.76 -13.79
CA THR A 62 2.56 9.44 -13.16
C THR A 62 2.30 9.59 -11.67
N VAL A 63 1.23 8.96 -11.17
CA VAL A 63 0.82 9.02 -9.77
C VAL A 63 1.32 7.79 -9.02
N PHE A 64 2.17 8.01 -8.03
CA PHE A 64 2.60 6.99 -7.08
C PHE A 64 1.73 7.07 -5.83
N LEU A 65 1.05 5.97 -5.51
CA LEU A 65 0.38 5.80 -4.22
C LEU A 65 1.37 5.18 -3.24
N VAL A 66 1.55 5.85 -2.10
CA VAL A 66 2.37 5.35 -1.01
C VAL A 66 1.46 5.00 0.16
N ILE A 67 1.53 3.76 0.64
CA ILE A 67 0.70 3.30 1.75
C ILE A 67 1.59 2.76 2.86
N ALA A 68 1.50 3.39 4.02
CA ALA A 68 2.12 2.91 5.24
C ALA A 68 1.08 2.81 6.36
N GLY A 69 1.32 1.87 7.27
CA GLY A 69 0.41 1.60 8.38
C GLY A 69 -0.79 0.75 7.98
N SER A 70 -1.76 0.66 8.90
CA SER A 70 -2.78 -0.38 8.89
C SER A 70 -4.19 0.11 8.59
N THR A 71 -4.37 1.30 7.98
CA THR A 71 -5.70 1.82 7.62
C THR A 71 -6.46 0.90 6.66
N SER A 72 -5.72 0.13 5.88
CA SER A 72 -6.18 -0.98 5.07
C SER A 72 -6.98 -2.03 5.86
N ALA A 73 -6.49 -2.47 7.02
CA ALA A 73 -7.21 -3.37 7.93
C ALA A 73 -8.40 -2.67 8.60
N GLY A 74 -8.35 -1.34 8.73
CA GLY A 74 -9.39 -0.50 9.33
C GLY A 74 -10.48 -0.01 8.37
N GLY A 75 -10.61 -0.60 7.18
CA GLY A 75 -11.71 -0.29 6.25
C GLY A 75 -11.35 0.60 5.05
N CYS A 76 -10.06 0.87 4.80
CA CYS A 76 -9.62 1.68 3.64
C CYS A 76 -9.06 0.86 2.47
N MET A 77 -9.03 -0.48 2.50
CA MET A 77 -8.41 -1.25 1.41
C MET A 77 -9.15 -1.07 0.08
N ASP A 78 -10.48 -1.15 0.08
CA ASP A 78 -11.26 -1.01 -1.16
C ASP A 78 -11.12 0.39 -1.76
N LEU A 79 -10.91 1.43 -0.93
CA LEU A 79 -10.58 2.77 -1.42
C LEU A 79 -9.32 2.74 -2.29
N TYR A 80 -8.23 2.12 -1.83
CA TYR A 80 -6.99 2.03 -2.61
C TYR A 80 -7.17 1.16 -3.87
N ALA A 81 -7.93 0.07 -3.75
CA ALA A 81 -8.30 -0.78 -4.88
C ALA A 81 -9.07 0.00 -5.95
N GLU A 82 -10.01 0.86 -5.56
CA GLU A 82 -10.77 1.74 -6.47
C GLU A 82 -9.87 2.76 -7.18
N LEU A 83 -8.85 3.29 -6.51
CA LEU A 83 -7.89 4.19 -7.15
C LEU A 83 -7.14 3.50 -8.29
N VAL A 84 -6.73 2.24 -8.10
CA VAL A 84 -6.10 1.44 -9.16
C VAL A 84 -7.10 1.12 -10.27
N ARG A 85 -8.29 0.64 -9.91
CA ARG A 85 -9.37 0.28 -10.85
C ARG A 85 -9.73 1.42 -11.80
N ASN A 86 -9.80 2.64 -11.28
CA ASN A 86 -10.23 3.81 -12.04
C ASN A 86 -9.04 4.59 -12.65
N ASN A 87 -7.86 3.97 -12.79
CA ASN A 87 -6.69 4.60 -13.39
C ASN A 87 -6.27 5.92 -12.71
N MET A 88 -6.46 6.00 -11.39
CA MET A 88 -6.13 7.16 -10.55
C MET A 88 -4.74 7.04 -9.90
N VAL A 89 -4.10 5.88 -10.04
CA VAL A 89 -2.77 5.51 -9.52
C VAL A 89 -2.08 4.64 -10.56
N ASP A 90 -0.79 4.88 -10.77
CA ASP A 90 0.00 4.23 -11.82
C ASP A 90 1.06 3.26 -11.26
N ALA A 91 1.46 3.43 -10.00
CA ALA A 91 2.35 2.53 -9.26
C ALA A 91 2.10 2.65 -7.74
N VAL A 92 2.35 1.58 -7.00
CA VAL A 92 2.16 1.53 -5.54
C VAL A 92 3.49 1.23 -4.85
N VAL A 93 3.79 1.94 -3.76
CA VAL A 93 4.89 1.62 -2.85
C VAL A 93 4.32 1.46 -1.44
N ALA A 94 4.45 0.29 -0.85
CA ALA A 94 3.76 -0.03 0.41
C ALA A 94 4.62 -0.87 1.36
N THR A 95 4.15 -1.05 2.59
CA THR A 95 4.73 -2.03 3.51
C THR A 95 4.30 -3.44 3.15
N GLY A 96 5.09 -4.45 3.56
CA GLY A 96 4.71 -5.86 3.42
C GLY A 96 3.34 -6.13 4.05
N ALA A 97 3.12 -5.65 5.28
CA ALA A 97 1.86 -5.86 6.00
C ALA A 97 0.62 -5.33 5.24
N THR A 98 0.70 -4.15 4.62
CA THR A 98 -0.42 -3.61 3.82
C THR A 98 -0.78 -4.51 2.64
N ILE A 99 0.23 -5.07 1.98
CA ILE A 99 0.05 -5.86 0.76
C ILE A 99 -0.28 -7.31 1.06
N VAL A 100 0.33 -7.90 2.09
CA VAL A 100 0.23 -9.33 2.40
C VAL A 100 -0.82 -9.57 3.48
N ASP A 101 -0.60 -9.03 4.67
CA ASP A 101 -1.40 -9.30 5.87
C ASP A 101 -2.80 -8.70 5.78
N MET A 102 -2.98 -7.69 4.91
CA MET A 102 -4.26 -7.00 4.72
C MET A 102 -4.89 -7.31 3.37
N ASP A 103 -4.27 -6.91 2.25
CA ASP A 103 -4.90 -7.10 0.94
C ASP A 103 -4.90 -8.56 0.46
N PHE A 104 -3.72 -9.19 0.39
CA PHE A 104 -3.62 -10.56 -0.12
C PHE A 104 -4.36 -11.55 0.79
N PHE A 105 -4.29 -11.34 2.11
CA PHE A 105 -5.10 -12.03 3.12
C PHE A 105 -6.60 -11.99 2.79
N GLU A 106 -7.17 -10.81 2.57
CA GLU A 106 -8.57 -10.68 2.15
C GLU A 106 -8.82 -11.19 0.72
N GLY A 107 -7.82 -11.08 -0.15
CA GLY A 107 -7.77 -11.64 -1.50
C GLY A 107 -8.01 -13.15 -1.51
N LEU A 108 -7.48 -13.87 -0.52
CA LEU A 108 -7.71 -15.30 -0.29
C LEU A 108 -9.07 -15.61 0.37
N GLY A 109 -9.82 -14.57 0.74
CA GLY A 109 -11.18 -14.62 1.26
C GLY A 109 -11.30 -14.53 2.77
N HIS A 110 -10.20 -14.30 3.47
CA HIS A 110 -10.18 -14.10 4.91
C HIS A 110 -10.72 -12.72 5.29
N LYS A 111 -10.90 -12.46 6.60
CA LYS A 111 -11.58 -11.25 7.10
C LYS A 111 -10.86 -10.63 8.28
N HIS A 112 -10.89 -9.30 8.33
CA HIS A 112 -10.59 -8.53 9.53
C HIS A 112 -11.87 -8.33 10.33
N TYR A 113 -11.76 -8.23 11.65
CA TYR A 113 -12.90 -8.10 12.55
C TYR A 113 -12.76 -6.90 13.48
N GLN A 114 -13.88 -6.29 13.86
CA GLN A 114 -13.89 -5.18 14.81
C GLN A 114 -13.68 -5.70 16.23
N ALA A 115 -12.80 -5.06 16.99
CA ALA A 115 -12.58 -5.39 18.39
C ALA A 115 -13.65 -4.73 19.30
N LEU A 116 -14.88 -5.26 19.27
CA LEU A 116 -16.00 -4.77 20.09
C LEU A 116 -15.73 -4.85 21.60
N GLU A 117 -14.85 -5.77 22.00
CA GLU A 117 -14.28 -5.89 23.33
C GLU A 117 -12.79 -6.21 23.18
N VAL A 118 -11.93 -5.63 24.02
CA VAL A 118 -10.50 -5.93 24.09
C VAL A 118 -10.20 -6.63 25.42
N PRO A 119 -10.21 -7.99 25.47
CA PRO A 119 -9.75 -8.72 26.63
C PRO A 119 -8.22 -8.59 26.77
N ASP A 120 -7.66 -9.17 27.83
CA ASP A 120 -6.22 -9.22 28.03
C ASP A 120 -5.49 -9.93 26.86
N ASP A 121 -4.31 -9.43 26.47
CA ASP A 121 -3.60 -9.90 25.29
C ASP A 121 -3.15 -11.38 25.43
N ASP A 122 -2.94 -11.91 26.64
CA ASP A 122 -2.68 -13.36 26.83
C ASP A 122 -3.92 -14.19 26.49
N THR A 123 -5.11 -13.64 26.72
CA THR A 123 -6.36 -14.29 26.31
C THR A 123 -6.45 -14.34 24.79
N LEU A 124 -6.22 -13.22 24.11
CA LEU A 124 -6.19 -13.16 22.64
C LEU A 124 -5.18 -14.16 22.07
N ARG A 125 -3.95 -14.19 22.61
CA ARG A 125 -2.92 -15.14 22.21
C ARG A 125 -3.34 -16.59 22.42
N SER A 126 -4.00 -16.90 23.55
CA SER A 126 -4.48 -18.25 23.84
C SER A 126 -5.61 -18.73 22.92
N LEU A 127 -6.27 -17.79 22.24
CA LEU A 127 -7.32 -18.00 21.25
C LEU A 127 -6.81 -17.91 19.81
N TYR A 128 -5.51 -17.67 19.59
CA TYR A 128 -4.96 -17.47 18.25
C TYR A 128 -5.63 -16.30 17.51
N ILE A 129 -5.77 -15.18 18.24
CA ILE A 129 -6.24 -13.92 17.69
C ILE A 129 -5.11 -12.91 17.85
N ASP A 130 -4.73 -12.27 16.75
CA ASP A 130 -3.84 -11.12 16.76
C ASP A 130 -4.64 -9.83 16.62
N ARG A 131 -4.09 -8.74 17.17
CA ARG A 131 -4.77 -7.44 17.22
C ARG A 131 -3.93 -6.35 16.59
N ILE A 132 -4.56 -5.59 15.70
CA ILE A 132 -4.09 -4.32 15.16
C ILE A 132 -4.95 -3.23 15.78
N TYR A 133 -4.48 -2.61 16.86
CA TYR A 133 -5.24 -1.62 17.62
C TYR A 133 -6.65 -2.10 18.02
N ASP A 134 -7.73 -1.65 17.39
CA ASP A 134 -9.11 -2.09 17.64
C ASP A 134 -9.66 -3.00 16.52
N THR A 135 -8.77 -3.68 15.81
CA THR A 135 -9.07 -4.65 14.75
C THR A 135 -8.44 -6.00 15.07
N TYR A 136 -9.15 -7.10 14.81
CA TYR A 136 -8.70 -8.47 15.00
C TYR A 136 -8.43 -9.19 13.69
N ILE A 137 -7.47 -10.12 13.78
CA ILE A 137 -7.12 -11.07 12.73
C ILE A 137 -7.07 -12.47 13.34
N ASP A 138 -7.58 -13.45 12.60
CA ASP A 138 -7.42 -14.87 12.95
C ASP A 138 -6.03 -15.35 12.53
N GLU A 139 -5.21 -15.79 13.50
CA GLU A 139 -3.86 -16.31 13.23
C GLU A 139 -3.90 -17.58 12.39
N ASP A 140 -4.95 -18.40 12.47
CA ASP A 140 -5.09 -19.60 11.62
C ASP A 140 -5.24 -19.20 10.14
N ASP A 141 -5.92 -18.08 9.87
CA ASP A 141 -6.07 -17.53 8.52
C ASP A 141 -4.76 -16.88 8.04
N LEU A 142 -3.99 -16.23 8.91
CA LEU A 142 -2.65 -15.72 8.57
C LEU A 142 -1.68 -16.84 8.21
N GLN A 143 -1.71 -17.95 8.94
CA GLN A 143 -0.90 -19.13 8.59
C GLN A 143 -1.29 -19.72 7.22
N ASN A 144 -2.56 -19.60 6.82
CA ASN A 144 -2.96 -19.94 5.45
C ASN A 144 -2.32 -19.01 4.40
N VAL A 145 -2.12 -17.73 4.73
CA VAL A 145 -1.35 -16.79 3.88
C VAL A 145 0.13 -17.20 3.81
N ASP A 146 0.77 -17.49 4.95
CA ASP A 146 2.16 -17.94 5.01
C ASP A 146 2.39 -19.17 4.10
N HIS A 147 1.48 -20.15 4.18
CA HIS A 147 1.50 -21.35 3.36
C HIS A 147 1.29 -21.05 1.88
N THR A 148 0.37 -20.14 1.54
CA THR A 148 0.15 -19.74 0.14
C THR A 148 1.39 -19.05 -0.44
N ILE A 149 2.07 -18.20 0.34
CA ILE A 149 3.33 -17.56 -0.09
C ILE A 149 4.42 -18.62 -0.32
N PHE A 150 4.53 -19.61 0.57
CA PHE A 150 5.43 -20.74 0.39
C PHE A 150 5.12 -21.51 -0.90
N GLU A 151 3.85 -21.81 -1.19
CA GLU A 151 3.44 -22.51 -2.42
C GLU A 151 3.76 -21.71 -3.69
N ILE A 152 3.54 -20.39 -3.66
CA ILE A 152 3.95 -19.51 -4.77
C ILE A 152 5.46 -19.60 -4.96
N ALA A 153 6.26 -19.46 -3.89
CA ALA A 153 7.71 -19.53 -3.97
C ALA A 153 8.23 -20.88 -4.50
N GLU A 154 7.62 -21.99 -4.09
CA GLU A 154 7.94 -23.34 -4.61
C GLU A 154 7.65 -23.50 -6.11
N SER A 155 6.76 -22.69 -6.67
CA SER A 155 6.43 -22.73 -8.10
C SER A 155 7.38 -21.90 -8.99
N LEU A 156 8.24 -21.08 -8.37
CA LEU A 156 9.14 -20.17 -9.08
C LEU A 156 10.51 -20.80 -9.33
N GLU A 157 11.19 -20.35 -10.39
CA GLU A 157 12.59 -20.71 -10.61
C GLU A 157 13.46 -20.16 -9.47
N PRO A 158 14.48 -20.89 -8.99
CA PRO A 158 15.33 -20.47 -7.88
C PRO A 158 16.37 -19.44 -8.32
N LYS A 159 15.91 -18.22 -8.58
CA LYS A 159 16.69 -17.05 -8.97
C LYS A 159 16.33 -15.83 -8.12
N PRO A 160 17.04 -14.71 -8.25
CA PRO A 160 16.64 -13.46 -7.60
C PRO A 160 15.34 -12.88 -8.19
N TYR A 161 14.46 -12.38 -7.33
CA TYR A 161 13.25 -11.63 -7.68
C TYR A 161 13.19 -10.34 -6.88
N SER A 162 12.77 -9.24 -7.50
CA SER A 162 12.34 -8.05 -6.74
C SER A 162 11.01 -8.33 -6.01
N SER A 163 10.67 -7.56 -4.97
CA SER A 163 9.34 -7.67 -4.35
C SER A 163 8.24 -7.43 -5.38
N ARG A 164 8.43 -6.48 -6.32
CA ARG A 164 7.52 -6.27 -7.45
C ARG A 164 7.28 -7.53 -8.27
N ALA A 165 8.35 -8.24 -8.63
CA ALA A 165 8.23 -9.46 -9.42
C ALA A 165 7.48 -10.56 -8.64
N PHE A 166 7.76 -10.72 -7.36
CA PHE A 166 7.06 -11.69 -6.51
C PHE A 166 5.57 -11.33 -6.32
N ILE A 167 5.27 -10.05 -6.07
CA ILE A 167 3.88 -9.56 -5.92
C ILE A 167 3.09 -9.71 -7.23
N ARG A 168 3.74 -9.58 -8.40
CA ARG A 168 3.09 -9.89 -9.69
C ARG A 168 2.63 -11.35 -9.77
N GLU A 169 3.42 -12.29 -9.23
CA GLU A 169 3.03 -13.71 -9.14
C GLU A 169 1.93 -13.94 -8.09
N MET A 170 1.90 -13.18 -6.99
CA MET A 170 0.76 -13.17 -6.06
C MET A 170 -0.54 -12.69 -6.73
N GLY A 171 -0.50 -11.61 -7.51
CA GLY A 171 -1.68 -11.13 -8.25
C GLY A 171 -2.18 -12.14 -9.28
N LYS A 172 -1.26 -12.77 -10.03
CA LYS A 172 -1.57 -13.89 -10.94
C LYS A 172 -2.17 -15.09 -10.21
N TYR A 173 -1.73 -15.39 -8.99
CA TYR A 173 -2.34 -16.41 -8.14
C TYR A 173 -3.78 -16.03 -7.77
N LEU A 174 -4.03 -14.78 -7.33
CA LEU A 174 -5.37 -14.30 -7.00
C LEU A 174 -6.33 -14.26 -8.20
N VAL A 175 -5.85 -14.04 -9.42
CA VAL A 175 -6.70 -14.17 -10.62
C VAL A 175 -7.31 -15.57 -10.75
N LYS A 176 -6.58 -16.61 -10.32
CA LYS A 176 -7.02 -18.01 -10.42
C LYS A 176 -7.73 -18.51 -9.16
N HIS A 177 -7.32 -18.04 -8.00
CA HIS A 177 -7.69 -18.61 -6.70
C HIS A 177 -8.34 -17.61 -5.73
N GLY A 178 -8.34 -16.33 -6.08
CA GLY A 178 -8.84 -15.26 -5.22
C GLY A 178 -10.35 -15.35 -5.00
N LYS A 179 -10.78 -14.88 -3.82
CA LYS A 179 -12.19 -14.83 -3.39
C LYS A 179 -12.72 -13.40 -3.21
N LYS A 180 -11.87 -12.39 -3.39
CA LYS A 180 -12.22 -10.96 -3.35
C LYS A 180 -11.90 -10.31 -4.70
N GLU A 181 -12.91 -9.71 -5.33
CA GLU A 181 -12.74 -8.98 -6.60
C GLU A 181 -12.00 -7.64 -6.42
N ASN A 182 -12.25 -6.95 -5.30
CA ASN A 182 -11.61 -5.67 -4.96
C ASN A 182 -10.26 -5.85 -4.23
N SER A 183 -9.49 -6.90 -4.53
CA SER A 183 -8.11 -6.99 -4.01
C SER A 183 -7.21 -6.03 -4.79
N LEU A 184 -6.47 -5.18 -4.08
CA LEU A 184 -5.48 -4.28 -4.64
C LEU A 184 -4.41 -5.04 -5.43
N VAL A 185 -3.88 -6.15 -4.90
CA VAL A 185 -2.87 -6.99 -5.54
C VAL A 185 -3.41 -7.64 -6.82
N LYS A 186 -4.65 -8.14 -6.80
CA LYS A 186 -5.31 -8.69 -8.00
C LYS A 186 -5.50 -7.61 -9.07
N LEU A 187 -6.08 -6.46 -8.70
CA LEU A 187 -6.34 -5.37 -9.62
C LEU A 187 -5.06 -4.76 -10.20
N ALA A 188 -4.02 -4.65 -9.38
CA ALA A 188 -2.72 -4.16 -9.82
C ALA A 188 -2.10 -5.09 -10.88
N TYR A 189 -2.22 -6.40 -10.71
CA TYR A 189 -1.83 -7.37 -11.74
C TYR A 189 -2.64 -7.21 -13.03
N GLU A 190 -3.97 -7.14 -12.95
CA GLU A 190 -4.86 -7.03 -14.11
C GLU A 190 -4.69 -5.71 -14.89
N ASN A 191 -4.30 -4.64 -14.21
CA ASN A 191 -4.11 -3.31 -14.79
C ASN A 191 -2.64 -2.96 -15.07
N ASP A 192 -1.70 -3.89 -14.88
CA ASP A 192 -0.26 -3.68 -15.05
C ASP A 192 0.29 -2.52 -14.20
N VAL A 193 -0.24 -2.33 -12.99
CA VAL A 193 0.24 -1.38 -11.98
C VAL A 193 1.25 -2.11 -11.08
N PRO A 194 2.53 -1.72 -11.05
CA PRO A 194 3.52 -2.40 -10.21
C PRO A 194 3.35 -1.98 -8.74
N ILE A 195 3.53 -2.96 -7.84
CA ILE A 195 3.56 -2.75 -6.39
C ILE A 195 4.97 -3.06 -5.90
N PHE A 196 5.58 -2.16 -5.13
CA PHE A 196 6.89 -2.34 -4.51
C PHE A 196 6.78 -2.37 -2.99
N CYS A 197 7.45 -3.33 -2.36
CA CYS A 197 7.55 -3.48 -0.91
C CYS A 197 9.03 -3.60 -0.49
N PRO A 198 9.71 -2.49 -0.18
CA PRO A 198 11.16 -2.52 0.09
C PRO A 198 11.55 -3.40 1.29
N ALA A 199 10.65 -3.51 2.27
CA ALA A 199 10.76 -4.40 3.42
C ALA A 199 9.73 -5.53 3.33
N PHE A 200 9.66 -6.24 2.20
CA PHE A 200 8.61 -7.24 1.94
C PHE A 200 8.56 -8.38 2.97
N VAL A 201 9.73 -8.87 3.41
CA VAL A 201 9.84 -9.96 4.39
C VAL A 201 9.37 -9.59 5.79
N ASP A 202 9.17 -8.29 6.06
CA ASP A 202 8.57 -7.79 7.31
C ASP A 202 7.03 -7.84 7.21
N SER A 203 6.51 -9.06 7.03
CA SER A 203 5.09 -9.42 6.93
C SER A 203 4.91 -10.95 6.93
N SER A 204 3.67 -11.44 6.82
CA SER A 204 3.33 -12.86 6.61
C SER A 204 4.13 -13.49 5.46
N ALA A 205 4.49 -12.71 4.42
CA ALA A 205 5.32 -13.23 3.34
C ALA A 205 6.69 -13.75 3.80
N GLY A 206 7.28 -13.12 4.82
CA GLY A 206 8.55 -13.55 5.39
C GLY A 206 8.52 -14.98 5.92
N PHE A 207 7.44 -15.38 6.59
CA PHE A 207 7.30 -16.71 7.19
C PHE A 207 7.26 -17.81 6.12
N GLY A 208 6.46 -17.62 5.07
CA GLY A 208 6.40 -18.51 3.92
C GLY A 208 7.74 -18.64 3.19
N LEU A 209 8.44 -17.52 2.99
CA LEU A 209 9.73 -17.48 2.30
C LEU A 209 10.88 -18.10 3.12
N VAL A 210 10.90 -17.88 4.44
CA VAL A 210 11.86 -18.55 5.34
C VAL A 210 11.65 -20.06 5.29
N LYS A 211 10.38 -20.52 5.30
CA LYS A 211 10.08 -21.95 5.15
C LYS A 211 10.59 -22.50 3.82
N HIS A 212 10.35 -21.81 2.70
CA HIS A 212 10.86 -22.18 1.37
C HIS A 212 12.38 -22.36 1.39
N GLN A 213 13.09 -21.35 1.89
CA GLN A 213 14.55 -21.35 1.96
C GLN A 213 15.08 -22.49 2.84
N VAL A 214 14.55 -22.66 4.04
CA VAL A 214 15.01 -23.69 4.99
C VAL A 214 14.77 -25.10 4.45
N ASP A 215 13.62 -25.36 3.83
CA ASP A 215 13.30 -26.67 3.28
C ASP A 215 14.16 -26.99 2.06
N ALA A 216 14.38 -26.02 1.17
CA ALA A 216 15.30 -26.16 0.05
C ALA A 216 16.75 -26.44 0.51
N MET A 217 17.24 -25.73 1.54
CA MET A 217 18.56 -25.97 2.13
C MET A 217 18.68 -27.39 2.69
N LYS A 218 17.69 -27.87 3.45
CA LYS A 218 17.67 -29.25 3.97
C LYS A 218 17.67 -30.30 2.86
N ALA A 219 17.01 -30.00 1.74
CA ALA A 219 16.95 -30.87 0.58
C ALA A 219 18.18 -30.76 -0.35
N GLY A 220 19.14 -29.87 -0.05
CA GLY A 220 20.30 -29.61 -0.91
C GLY A 220 19.93 -29.02 -2.28
N LYS A 221 18.80 -28.32 -2.36
CA LYS A 221 18.28 -27.68 -3.58
C LYS A 221 18.58 -26.17 -3.58
N PRO A 222 18.72 -25.54 -4.76
CA PRO A 222 18.71 -24.09 -4.86
C PRO A 222 17.33 -23.52 -4.47
N TYR A 223 17.29 -22.26 -4.07
CA TYR A 223 16.09 -21.53 -3.64
C TYR A 223 16.06 -20.14 -4.25
N MET A 224 14.87 -19.53 -4.33
CA MET A 224 14.72 -18.14 -4.75
C MET A 224 15.16 -17.18 -3.65
N VAL A 225 15.57 -15.97 -4.03
CA VAL A 225 15.92 -14.89 -3.09
C VAL A 225 15.23 -13.60 -3.49
N LEU A 226 14.99 -12.73 -2.52
CA LEU A 226 14.53 -11.38 -2.79
C LEU A 226 15.71 -10.43 -2.98
N ASP A 227 15.70 -9.72 -4.11
CA ASP A 227 16.67 -8.72 -4.48
C ASP A 227 16.11 -7.32 -4.22
N ALA A 228 16.43 -6.78 -3.05
CA ALA A 228 16.03 -5.42 -2.67
C ALA A 228 16.71 -4.33 -3.52
N ILE A 229 17.86 -4.63 -4.14
CA ILE A 229 18.52 -3.69 -5.06
C ILE A 229 17.71 -3.62 -6.36
N ALA A 230 17.22 -4.76 -6.86
CA ALA A 230 16.34 -4.80 -8.02
C ALA A 230 15.06 -3.99 -7.79
N ASP A 231 14.45 -4.04 -6.59
CA ASP A 231 13.30 -3.19 -6.26
C ASP A 231 13.61 -1.71 -6.45
N PHE A 232 14.73 -1.24 -5.88
CA PHE A 232 15.07 0.18 -5.94
C PHE A 232 15.46 0.62 -7.36
N ARG A 233 16.20 -0.23 -8.08
CA ARG A 233 16.55 0.00 -9.49
C ARG A 233 15.31 0.07 -10.38
N GLU A 234 14.40 -0.89 -10.26
CA GLU A 234 13.18 -0.96 -11.08
C GLU A 234 12.25 0.22 -10.81
N LEU A 235 12.07 0.60 -9.54
CA LEU A 235 11.29 1.79 -9.19
C LEU A 235 11.94 3.08 -9.74
N THR A 236 13.27 3.18 -9.65
CA THR A 236 14.03 4.30 -10.22
C THR A 236 13.90 4.36 -11.74
N GLN A 237 13.89 3.21 -12.42
CA GLN A 237 13.67 3.16 -13.86
C GLN A 237 12.29 3.71 -14.24
N ILE A 238 11.23 3.36 -13.49
CA ILE A 238 9.90 3.97 -13.70
C ILE A 238 9.99 5.49 -13.52
N LYS A 239 10.67 5.99 -12.48
CA LYS A 239 10.79 7.44 -12.26
C LYS A 239 11.49 8.14 -13.43
N ILE A 240 12.57 7.56 -13.96
CA ILE A 240 13.30 8.08 -15.12
C ILE A 240 12.37 8.14 -16.35
N GLU A 241 11.64 7.06 -16.65
CA GLU A 241 10.78 6.97 -17.83
C GLU A 241 9.47 7.77 -17.70
N ALA A 242 8.97 7.95 -16.49
CA ALA A 242 7.73 8.69 -16.22
C ALA A 242 7.84 10.19 -16.50
N GLY A 243 9.04 10.77 -16.35
CA GLY A 243 9.23 12.22 -16.36
C GLY A 243 8.47 12.89 -15.21
N VAL A 244 7.29 13.45 -15.50
CA VAL A 244 6.44 14.13 -14.51
C VAL A 244 5.84 13.10 -13.55
N SER A 245 6.00 13.33 -12.24
CA SER A 245 5.42 12.46 -11.23
C SER A 245 4.81 13.21 -10.04
N GLY A 246 3.81 12.57 -9.43
CA GLY A 246 3.12 13.03 -8.23
C GLY A 246 3.05 11.93 -7.17
N LEU A 247 3.12 12.34 -5.90
CA LEU A 247 3.09 11.45 -4.74
C LEU A 247 1.78 11.65 -3.96
N LEU A 248 0.96 10.61 -3.83
CA LEU A 248 -0.13 10.54 -2.85
C LEU A 248 0.29 9.61 -1.72
N MET A 249 0.64 10.16 -0.57
CA MET A 249 1.24 9.41 0.52
C MET A 249 0.32 9.32 1.73
N VAL A 250 0.04 8.10 2.17
CA VAL A 250 -0.68 7.80 3.40
C VAL A 250 0.30 7.23 4.42
N GLY A 251 0.58 7.99 5.47
CA GLY A 251 1.58 7.67 6.46
C GLY A 251 2.98 8.14 6.07
N GLY A 252 3.97 7.26 6.22
CA GLY A 252 5.39 7.60 6.08
C GLY A 252 6.28 6.36 5.96
N GLY A 253 7.32 6.29 6.79
CA GLY A 253 8.21 5.12 6.89
C GLY A 253 9.03 4.85 5.64
N VAL A 254 9.39 3.58 5.47
CA VAL A 254 10.19 3.09 4.34
C VAL A 254 9.52 3.42 3.00
N PRO A 255 8.21 3.16 2.78
CA PRO A 255 7.59 3.44 1.48
C PRO A 255 7.73 4.89 1.02
N LYS A 256 7.55 5.87 1.94
CA LYS A 256 7.73 7.31 1.66
C LYS A 256 9.15 7.62 1.23
N ASN A 257 10.14 7.22 2.01
CA ASN A 257 11.52 7.56 1.70
C ASN A 257 12.01 6.85 0.43
N PHE A 258 11.60 5.59 0.23
CA PHE A 258 12.04 4.76 -0.88
C PHE A 258 11.63 5.32 -2.25
N ILE A 259 10.39 5.80 -2.42
CA ILE A 259 10.00 6.46 -3.68
C ILE A 259 10.71 7.80 -3.86
N GLN A 260 10.86 8.59 -2.79
CA GLN A 260 11.48 9.91 -2.87
C GLN A 260 12.97 9.82 -3.24
N ASP A 261 13.67 8.78 -2.79
CA ASP A 261 15.09 8.55 -3.10
C ASP A 261 15.35 8.17 -4.56
N THR A 262 14.32 7.83 -5.34
CA THR A 262 14.49 7.48 -6.76
C THR A 262 15.06 8.63 -7.58
N VAL A 263 14.78 9.88 -7.21
CA VAL A 263 15.35 11.06 -7.88
C VAL A 263 16.87 11.09 -7.70
N VAL A 264 17.34 10.95 -6.46
CA VAL A 264 18.77 10.92 -6.14
C VAL A 264 19.44 9.68 -6.74
N CYS A 265 18.75 8.54 -6.76
CA CYS A 265 19.26 7.34 -7.40
C CYS A 265 19.43 7.52 -8.92
N ALA A 266 18.49 8.20 -9.58
CA ALA A 266 18.59 8.52 -11.00
C ALA A 266 19.83 9.38 -11.31
N GLU A 267 20.12 10.39 -10.48
CA GLU A 267 21.34 11.20 -10.60
C GLU A 267 22.62 10.33 -10.47
N ILE A 268 22.67 9.42 -9.49
CA ILE A 268 23.79 8.48 -9.31
C ILE A 268 23.98 7.58 -10.54
N LEU A 269 22.89 7.24 -11.23
CA LEU A 269 22.90 6.45 -12.47
C LEU A 269 23.24 7.30 -13.71
N GLY A 270 23.52 8.60 -13.56
CA GLY A 270 23.92 9.51 -14.63
C GLY A 270 22.75 10.20 -15.34
N HIS A 271 21.56 10.17 -14.76
CA HIS A 271 20.38 10.88 -15.25
C HIS A 271 20.21 12.21 -14.50
N GLU A 272 21.01 13.21 -14.87
CA GLU A 272 21.00 14.56 -14.25
C GLU A 272 19.79 15.42 -14.68
N ASP A 273 19.01 14.96 -15.67
CA ASP A 273 17.86 15.64 -16.25
C ASP A 273 16.50 15.19 -15.67
N VAL A 274 16.51 14.33 -14.66
CA VAL A 274 15.29 13.85 -14.01
C VAL A 274 14.73 14.91 -13.08
N ASP A 275 13.54 15.42 -13.43
CA ASP A 275 12.81 16.34 -12.58
C ASP A 275 12.44 15.69 -11.23
N VAL A 276 12.51 16.48 -10.16
CA VAL A 276 11.98 16.13 -8.84
C VAL A 276 10.46 15.81 -8.92
N HIS A 277 9.90 15.18 -7.89
CA HIS A 277 8.44 14.97 -7.84
C HIS A 277 7.71 16.32 -7.86
N LYS A 278 6.91 16.56 -8.91
CA LYS A 278 6.23 17.85 -9.17
C LYS A 278 5.12 18.12 -8.17
N TYR A 279 4.40 17.08 -7.77
CA TYR A 279 3.28 17.14 -6.86
C TYR A 279 3.53 16.24 -5.64
N ALA A 280 3.18 16.70 -4.44
CA ALA A 280 3.24 15.85 -3.26
C ALA A 280 2.11 16.13 -2.27
N VAL A 281 1.42 15.08 -1.87
CA VAL A 281 0.43 15.08 -0.80
C VAL A 281 0.84 14.04 0.23
N GLN A 282 0.86 14.42 1.51
CA GLN A 282 1.07 13.48 2.61
C GLN A 282 -0.03 13.60 3.65
N VAL A 283 -0.71 12.51 3.97
CA VAL A 283 -1.58 12.39 5.15
C VAL A 283 -0.80 11.67 6.24
N THR A 284 -0.60 12.28 7.40
CA THR A 284 0.24 11.70 8.45
C THR A 284 -0.16 12.16 9.85
N VAL A 285 0.18 11.36 10.86
CA VAL A 285 0.11 11.74 12.28
C VAL A 285 1.51 11.92 12.90
N ALA A 286 2.56 11.74 12.10
CA ALA A 286 3.94 11.78 12.57
C ALA A 286 4.35 13.20 12.95
N ASP A 287 5.11 13.31 14.04
CA ASP A 287 5.53 14.58 14.62
C ASP A 287 7.03 14.75 14.45
N VAL A 288 7.46 15.91 13.94
CA VAL A 288 8.88 16.20 13.61
C VAL A 288 9.86 15.98 14.77
N ARG A 289 9.38 15.99 16.03
CA ARG A 289 10.20 15.77 17.21
C ARG A 289 10.76 14.35 17.33
N ASP A 290 10.15 13.38 16.65
CA ASP A 290 10.65 11.99 16.66
C ASP A 290 11.89 11.78 15.75
N GLY A 291 12.19 12.73 14.86
CA GLY A 291 13.31 12.64 13.92
C GLY A 291 13.19 11.51 12.89
N ALA A 292 11.99 10.96 12.69
CA ALA A 292 11.75 9.82 11.81
C ALA A 292 11.52 10.23 10.35
N CYS A 293 11.80 9.32 9.41
CA CYS A 293 11.46 9.49 7.99
C CYS A 293 9.97 9.81 7.78
N SER A 294 9.10 9.30 8.65
CA SER A 294 7.65 9.55 8.61
C SER A 294 7.27 11.00 8.87
N SER A 295 8.00 11.67 9.77
CA SER A 295 7.74 13.06 10.17
C SER A 295 8.54 14.08 9.35
N SER A 296 9.54 13.63 8.60
CA SER A 296 10.33 14.48 7.70
C SER A 296 9.40 15.25 6.75
N THR A 297 9.49 16.58 6.82
CA THR A 297 8.59 17.48 6.08
C THR A 297 8.90 17.46 4.58
N LEU A 298 7.92 17.83 3.75
CA LEU A 298 8.17 17.95 2.31
C LEU A 298 9.14 19.08 1.97
N GLN A 299 9.22 20.12 2.83
CA GLN A 299 10.27 21.15 2.75
C GLN A 299 11.66 20.57 3.02
N GLU A 300 11.79 19.69 4.01
CA GLU A 300 13.04 18.97 4.25
C GLU A 300 13.39 18.08 3.06
N ALA A 301 12.44 17.30 2.53
CA ALA A 301 12.65 16.45 1.35
C ALA A 301 13.11 17.25 0.11
N ALA A 302 12.66 18.49 -0.05
CA ALA A 302 13.12 19.37 -1.12
C ALA A 302 14.59 19.77 -0.99
N SER A 303 15.13 19.90 0.24
CA SER A 303 16.55 20.17 0.45
C SER A 303 17.45 19.03 -0.07
N TRP A 304 16.90 17.83 -0.19
CA TRP A 304 17.54 16.65 -0.76
C TRP A 304 17.27 16.48 -2.27
N GLY A 305 16.65 17.45 -2.93
CA GLY A 305 16.29 17.37 -4.35
C GLY A 305 15.18 16.37 -4.66
N LYS A 306 14.34 15.97 -3.70
CA LYS A 306 13.34 14.91 -3.93
C LYS A 306 11.99 15.44 -4.43
N VAL A 307 11.56 16.61 -3.95
CA VAL A 307 10.19 17.13 -4.17
C VAL A 307 10.24 18.62 -4.52
N ASN A 308 9.35 19.05 -5.43
CA ASN A 308 9.13 20.46 -5.71
C ASN A 308 8.24 21.08 -4.62
N THR A 309 8.70 22.15 -3.98
CA THR A 309 7.95 22.82 -2.89
C THR A 309 6.82 23.71 -3.38
N ALA A 310 6.69 23.95 -4.68
CA ALA A 310 5.66 24.82 -5.23
C ALA A 310 4.25 24.21 -5.14
N ILE A 311 4.13 22.87 -5.22
CA ILE A 311 2.84 22.17 -5.26
C ILE A 311 2.87 20.97 -4.30
N GLU A 312 2.89 21.28 -3.01
CA GLU A 312 2.98 20.31 -1.92
C GLU A 312 1.98 20.61 -0.78
N GLN A 313 1.48 19.57 -0.11
CA GLN A 313 0.65 19.73 1.08
C GLN A 313 0.75 18.51 2.02
N MET A 314 1.10 18.77 3.27
CA MET A 314 0.94 17.81 4.37
C MET A 314 -0.39 18.03 5.10
N VAL A 315 -1.09 16.95 5.44
CA VAL A 315 -2.34 16.93 6.18
C VAL A 315 -2.10 16.14 7.46
N PHE A 316 -2.05 16.85 8.60
CA PHE A 316 -1.84 16.23 9.90
C PHE A 316 -3.17 15.67 10.44
N ALA A 317 -3.47 14.42 10.08
CA ALA A 317 -4.70 13.71 10.41
C ALA A 317 -4.51 12.19 10.37
N GLU A 318 -5.38 11.46 11.07
CA GLU A 318 -5.54 10.02 10.89
C GLU A 318 -6.16 9.76 9.51
N ALA A 319 -5.60 8.84 8.74
CA ALA A 319 -5.93 8.69 7.33
C ALA A 319 -7.35 8.15 7.07
N GLY A 320 -7.86 7.23 7.88
CA GLY A 320 -9.24 6.76 7.82
C GLY A 320 -10.27 7.88 7.97
N SER A 321 -9.95 8.95 8.70
CA SER A 321 -10.85 10.11 8.85
C SER A 321 -10.89 11.06 7.66
N VAL A 322 -9.88 11.07 6.77
CA VAL A 322 -9.74 12.08 5.71
C VAL A 322 -9.58 11.51 4.29
N MET A 323 -8.94 10.36 4.14
CA MET A 323 -8.73 9.73 2.82
C MET A 323 -10.04 9.39 2.10
N PRO A 324 -11.11 8.93 2.77
CA PRO A 324 -12.38 8.68 2.09
C PRO A 324 -12.96 9.93 1.43
N LEU A 325 -12.81 11.10 2.06
CA LEU A 325 -13.28 12.36 1.49
C LEU A 325 -12.45 12.80 0.29
N LEU A 326 -11.11 12.70 0.38
CA LEU A 326 -10.20 13.05 -0.72
C LEU A 326 -10.42 12.14 -1.94
N ALA A 327 -10.52 10.83 -1.71
CA ALA A 327 -10.69 9.85 -2.79
C ALA A 327 -12.08 9.94 -3.44
N SER A 328 -13.15 10.14 -2.65
CA SER A 328 -14.51 10.38 -3.17
C SER A 328 -14.57 11.66 -4.02
N ASP A 329 -13.99 12.78 -3.57
CA ASP A 329 -13.95 14.01 -4.37
C ASP A 329 -13.26 13.78 -5.72
N ALA A 330 -12.09 13.13 -5.71
CA ALA A 330 -11.34 12.83 -6.92
C ALA A 330 -12.08 11.88 -7.87
N TYR A 331 -12.75 10.86 -7.34
CA TYR A 331 -13.60 9.96 -8.12
C TYR A 331 -14.73 10.73 -8.82
N HIS A 332 -15.45 11.59 -8.09
CA HIS A 332 -16.60 12.34 -8.60
C HIS A 332 -16.25 13.57 -9.45
N ARG A 333 -15.00 14.05 -9.45
CA ARG A 333 -14.53 15.04 -10.44
C ARG A 333 -14.19 14.42 -11.79
N GLU A 334 -13.97 13.11 -11.83
CA GLU A 334 -13.82 12.33 -13.06
C GLU A 334 -12.63 12.72 -13.97
N HIS A 335 -11.62 13.41 -13.43
CA HIS A 335 -10.40 13.74 -14.17
C HIS A 335 -9.70 12.47 -14.69
N TRP A 336 -9.79 11.39 -13.91
CA TRP A 336 -9.23 10.08 -14.21
C TRP A 336 -9.76 9.45 -15.49
N LYS A 337 -10.99 9.75 -15.91
CA LYS A 337 -11.59 9.22 -17.16
C LYS A 337 -10.85 9.67 -18.43
N LYS A 338 -10.03 10.72 -18.33
CA LYS A 338 -9.26 11.29 -19.44
C LYS A 338 -7.79 10.88 -19.42
N ARG A 339 -7.37 10.08 -18.43
CA ARG A 339 -6.00 9.58 -18.29
C ARG A 339 -5.83 8.32 -19.13
N GLU A 340 -4.71 8.23 -19.83
CA GLU A 340 -4.27 6.99 -20.45
C GLU A 340 -3.59 6.09 -19.39
N PRO A 341 -3.90 4.79 -19.34
CA PRO A 341 -3.24 3.88 -18.40
C PRO A 341 -1.74 3.74 -18.68
N ARG A 342 -0.90 3.98 -17.67
CA ARG A 342 0.58 3.91 -17.81
C ARG A 342 1.12 2.50 -17.95
N ARG A 343 0.52 1.54 -17.21
CA ARG A 343 0.88 0.11 -17.25
C ARG A 343 2.37 -0.16 -17.00
N TRP A 344 2.96 0.51 -16.01
CA TRP A 344 4.40 0.47 -15.74
C TRP A 344 4.96 -0.93 -15.47
N ALA A 345 4.14 -1.91 -15.08
CA ALA A 345 4.60 -3.29 -14.90
C ALA A 345 5.14 -3.91 -16.21
N LYS A 346 4.63 -3.48 -17.38
CA LYS A 346 5.05 -3.99 -18.69
C LYS A 346 6.50 -3.65 -19.05
N LEU A 347 7.07 -2.65 -18.39
CA LEU A 347 8.47 -2.30 -18.56
C LEU A 347 9.42 -3.48 -18.24
N PHE A 348 8.95 -4.41 -17.39
CA PHE A 348 9.73 -5.52 -16.87
C PHE A 348 9.28 -6.90 -17.38
N ASP A 349 8.38 -6.97 -18.37
CA ASP A 349 7.90 -8.24 -18.96
C ASP A 349 8.90 -8.81 -20.02
N GLN A 350 10.21 -8.52 -19.90
CA GLN A 350 11.25 -8.91 -20.85
C GLN A 350 11.79 -10.33 -20.62
#